data_AF-A0A256XJY5-F1
#
_entry.id   AF-A0A256XJY5-F1
#
_cell.length_a   1.000
_cell.length_b   1.000
_cell.length_c   1.000
_cell.angle_alpha   90.00
_cell.angle_beta   90.00
_cell.angle_gamma   90.00
#
_symmetry.space_group_name_H-M   'P 1'
#
loop_
_entity.id
_entity.type
_entity.pdbx_description
1 polymer ?
#
loop_
_entity_poly.entity_id
_entity_poly.type
_entity_poly.pdbx_seq_one_letter_code
_entity_poly.pdbx_strand_id
1 'polypeptide(L)'
;MAELLEILTMKVNKANELCKILTELMEKEFKKLSNEEKESLPRFSGKFDEKSLNEYIKELIRAIRNPIRFRRKKALIELGITGIENVKDEVFDNDDIEDTIQILQKLKSYERLFKILSPKIPSLLIQNSISNVNSQLEDIRNNIESLKKIEDIRSESVKDYCIRNFVSGELNIYEIDKLKGKVMTIEKTLNLQIKQEEIALIDEVYTLINDVKEYGKEFKKQCENLSDAKEGLKSFKDKLEEKYKQIKKELDFWHILCPEEYVPEIKNIDTLMNKLGELKRKCKEKYKSFSVLEQIYNRNLDEEIEDLRGFADKLEKIIYYFPDLEIRNKEDLNTVGKTYFSIEWLEKIKYPDVEELSKKFTFENINSFFEKVSRIKEEYGHLKEDLKAYQRILGIEEEQIDEYPLLKQKIDEYRNELRSSIGEGFESLIKFLKEEIEDIEVDEQTLKNFIKTVKPILKEALRI
;
A
#
# COMPACT_ATOMS: atom_id res chain seq x y z
N MET A 1 44.12 -80.49 42.38
CA MET A 1 44.12 -80.46 40.89
C MET A 1 43.21 -79.36 40.35
N ALA A 2 41.93 -79.27 40.76
CA ALA A 2 41.01 -78.23 40.29
C ALA A 2 41.46 -76.79 40.61
N GLU A 3 41.86 -76.49 41.86
CA GLU A 3 42.35 -75.15 42.27
C GLU A 3 43.63 -74.71 41.52
N LEU A 4 44.54 -75.65 41.27
CA LEU A 4 45.78 -75.38 40.51
C LEU A 4 45.47 -75.02 39.04
N LEU A 5 44.49 -75.69 38.44
CA LEU A 5 44.01 -75.40 37.10
C LEU A 5 43.32 -74.04 37.03
N GLU A 6 42.57 -73.66 38.05
CA GLU A 6 41.87 -72.37 38.14
C GLU A 6 42.86 -71.20 38.27
N ILE A 7 43.88 -71.32 39.13
CA ILE A 7 44.96 -70.32 39.27
C ILE A 7 45.75 -70.17 37.96
N LEU A 8 46.06 -71.29 37.29
CA LEU A 8 46.74 -71.26 35.98
C LEU A 8 45.91 -70.56 34.92
N THR A 9 44.61 -70.88 34.85
CA THR A 9 43.67 -70.27 33.90
C THR A 9 43.56 -68.77 34.13
N MET A 10 43.46 -68.32 35.39
CA MET A 10 43.41 -66.90 35.73
C MET A 10 44.70 -66.16 35.32
N LYS A 11 45.87 -66.77 35.54
CA LYS A 11 47.16 -66.17 35.12
C LYS A 11 47.32 -66.11 33.61
N VAL A 12 46.91 -67.14 32.89
CA VAL A 12 46.93 -67.17 31.42
C VAL A 12 45.98 -66.11 30.85
N ASN A 13 44.78 -65.95 31.41
CA ASN A 13 43.84 -64.91 30.98
C ASN A 13 44.40 -63.50 31.18
N LYS A 14 44.99 -63.20 32.34
CA LYS A 14 45.67 -61.90 32.57
C LYS A 14 46.83 -61.66 31.61
N ALA A 15 47.64 -62.68 31.32
CA ALA A 15 48.73 -62.56 30.36
C ALA A 15 48.19 -62.29 28.94
N ASN A 16 47.10 -62.95 28.54
CA ASN A 16 46.44 -62.70 27.26
C ASN A 16 45.86 -61.28 27.18
N GLU A 17 45.27 -60.76 28.25
CA GLU A 17 44.81 -59.36 28.32
C GLU A 17 45.96 -58.36 28.16
N LEU A 18 47.08 -58.57 28.85
CA LEU A 18 48.27 -57.73 28.70
C LEU A 18 48.85 -57.78 27.29
N CYS A 19 48.94 -58.97 26.70
CA CYS A 19 49.36 -59.15 25.31
C CYS A 19 48.42 -58.40 24.35
N LYS A 20 47.10 -58.47 24.58
CA LYS A 20 46.13 -57.74 23.78
C LYS A 20 46.33 -56.22 23.88
N ILE A 21 46.48 -55.68 25.09
CA ILE A 21 46.76 -54.25 25.32
C ILE A 21 48.02 -53.81 24.58
N LEU A 22 49.12 -54.58 24.71
CA LEU A 22 50.38 -54.29 24.04
C LEU A 22 50.26 -54.37 22.52
N THR A 23 49.52 -55.35 22.00
CA THR A 23 49.29 -55.51 20.56
C THR A 23 48.53 -54.31 20.00
N GLU A 24 47.45 -53.91 20.67
CA GLU A 24 46.65 -52.73 20.27
C GLU A 24 47.47 -51.43 20.35
N LEU A 25 48.26 -51.25 21.41
CA LEU A 25 49.17 -50.11 21.58
C LEU A 25 50.22 -50.05 20.46
N MET A 26 50.82 -51.20 20.13
CA MET A 26 51.83 -51.33 19.09
C MET A 26 51.25 -51.08 17.69
N GLU A 27 50.04 -51.57 17.43
CA GLU A 27 49.41 -51.43 16.13
C GLU A 27 48.86 -50.02 15.86
N LYS A 28 48.30 -49.36 16.89
CA LYS A 28 47.60 -48.08 16.74
C LYS A 28 48.46 -46.86 17.04
N GLU A 29 49.26 -46.91 18.11
CA GLU A 29 49.92 -45.70 18.64
C GLU A 29 51.43 -45.72 18.37
N PHE A 30 52.11 -46.85 18.61
CA PHE A 30 53.56 -46.97 18.40
C PHE A 30 53.99 -46.70 16.95
N LYS A 31 53.19 -47.15 15.97
CA LYS A 31 53.48 -46.89 14.54
C LYS A 31 53.52 -45.40 14.19
N LYS A 32 52.83 -44.56 14.96
CA LYS A 32 52.78 -43.10 14.75
C LYS A 32 54.03 -42.38 15.27
N LEU A 33 54.87 -43.05 16.05
CA LEU A 33 56.11 -42.48 16.55
C LEU A 33 57.19 -42.43 15.46
N SER A 34 57.98 -41.37 15.47
CA SER A 34 59.24 -41.26 14.74
C SER A 34 60.28 -42.24 15.30
N ASN A 35 61.36 -42.46 14.55
CA ASN A 35 62.43 -43.37 14.97
C ASN A 35 63.12 -42.89 16.26
N GLU A 36 63.32 -41.58 16.40
CA GLU A 36 63.91 -40.95 17.59
C GLU A 36 63.01 -41.13 18.83
N GLU A 37 61.70 -40.92 18.69
CA GLU A 37 60.73 -41.15 19.77
C GLU A 37 60.70 -42.63 20.19
N LYS A 38 60.82 -43.57 19.23
CA LYS A 38 60.86 -45.01 19.52
C LYS A 38 62.12 -45.42 20.29
N GLU A 39 63.27 -44.82 19.99
CA GLU A 39 64.53 -45.09 20.70
C GLU A 39 64.49 -44.61 22.16
N SER A 40 63.71 -43.57 22.44
CA SER A 40 63.56 -42.98 23.78
C SER A 40 62.59 -43.75 24.71
N LEU A 41 61.96 -44.81 24.23
CA LEU A 41 60.98 -45.57 25.01
C LEU A 41 61.64 -46.33 26.17
N PRO A 42 60.95 -46.44 27.32
CA PRO A 42 61.47 -47.15 28.49
C PRO A 42 61.71 -48.62 28.14
N ARG A 43 62.81 -49.18 28.64
CA ARG A 43 63.11 -50.62 28.55
C ARG A 43 62.73 -51.30 29.84
N PHE A 44 62.15 -52.50 29.77
CA PHE A 44 61.83 -53.26 30.96
C PHE A 44 63.11 -53.72 31.68
N SER A 45 63.26 -53.34 32.95
CA SER A 45 64.40 -53.71 33.79
C SER A 45 63.99 -54.29 35.16
N GLY A 46 62.72 -54.68 35.31
CA GLY A 46 62.14 -55.19 36.56
C GLY A 46 62.14 -56.72 36.69
N LYS A 47 61.64 -57.21 37.83
CA LYS A 47 61.33 -58.63 38.01
C LYS A 47 60.08 -58.99 37.21
N PHE A 48 60.00 -60.21 36.68
CA PHE A 48 58.87 -60.68 35.87
C PHE A 48 57.66 -61.06 36.76
N ASP A 49 57.18 -60.09 37.53
CA ASP A 49 56.01 -60.17 38.40
C ASP A 49 54.92 -59.19 37.96
N GLU A 50 53.67 -59.44 38.38
CA GLU A 50 52.49 -58.69 37.95
C GLU A 50 52.59 -57.19 38.27
N LYS A 51 53.18 -56.81 39.40
CA LYS A 51 53.29 -55.41 39.82
C LYS A 51 54.28 -54.68 38.92
N SER A 52 55.47 -55.24 38.76
CA SER A 52 56.54 -54.68 37.92
C SER A 52 56.13 -54.55 36.46
N LEU A 53 55.43 -55.56 35.91
CA LEU A 53 54.92 -55.53 34.53
C LEU A 53 53.83 -54.48 34.34
N ASN A 54 52.87 -54.38 35.26
CA ASN A 54 51.81 -53.38 35.17
C ASN A 54 52.35 -51.94 35.28
N GLU A 55 53.36 -51.71 36.13
CA GLU A 55 54.02 -50.42 36.26
C GLU A 55 54.77 -50.05 34.97
N TYR A 56 55.55 -50.98 34.41
CA TYR A 56 56.21 -50.79 33.13
C TYR A 56 55.23 -50.51 31.99
N ILE A 57 54.13 -51.26 31.88
CA ILE A 57 53.13 -51.06 30.82
C ILE A 57 52.49 -49.68 30.96
N LYS A 58 52.19 -49.21 32.18
CA LYS A 58 51.68 -47.85 32.41
C LYS A 58 52.69 -46.79 31.96
N GLU A 59 53.97 -46.96 32.29
CA GLU A 59 55.02 -46.04 31.84
C GLU A 59 55.20 -46.06 30.31
N LEU A 60 55.16 -47.24 29.70
CA LEU A 60 55.26 -47.43 28.26
C LEU A 60 54.10 -46.77 27.52
N ILE A 61 52.86 -46.98 27.97
CA ILE A 61 51.66 -46.32 27.43
C ILE A 61 51.84 -44.80 27.51
N ARG A 62 52.29 -44.27 28.65
CA ARG A 62 52.52 -42.83 28.83
C ARG A 62 53.60 -42.31 27.89
N ALA A 63 54.71 -43.03 27.76
CA ALA A 63 55.83 -42.66 26.89
C ALA A 63 55.46 -42.68 25.40
N ILE A 64 54.55 -43.57 24.98
CA ILE A 64 54.04 -43.62 23.61
C ILE A 64 53.01 -42.51 23.34
N ARG A 65 52.11 -42.23 24.28
CA ARG A 65 51.05 -41.23 24.09
C ARG A 65 51.53 -39.79 24.19
N ASN A 66 52.46 -39.50 25.09
CA ASN A 66 52.91 -38.13 25.34
C ASN A 66 53.43 -37.40 24.09
N PRO A 67 54.29 -37.99 23.24
CA PRO A 67 54.72 -37.36 21.99
C PRO A 67 53.56 -37.10 21.03
N ILE A 68 52.62 -38.05 20.91
CA ILE A 68 51.42 -37.92 20.07
C ILE A 68 50.55 -36.75 20.56
N ARG A 69 50.23 -36.71 21.85
CA ARG A 69 49.48 -35.62 22.49
C ARG A 69 50.17 -34.28 22.30
N PHE A 70 51.49 -34.23 22.49
CA PHE A 70 52.29 -33.02 22.32
C PHE A 70 52.19 -32.49 20.88
N ARG A 71 52.34 -33.34 19.87
CA ARG A 71 52.18 -32.94 18.46
C ARG A 71 50.78 -32.42 18.15
N ARG A 72 49.73 -33.11 18.64
CA ARG A 72 48.33 -32.69 18.46
C ARG A 72 48.05 -31.33 19.09
N LYS A 73 48.47 -31.12 20.35
CA LYS A 73 48.36 -29.83 21.04
C LYS A 73 49.12 -28.73 20.30
N LYS A 74 50.37 -29.02 19.91
CA LYS A 74 51.23 -28.08 19.16
C LYS A 74 50.59 -27.67 17.84
N ALA A 75 50.02 -28.61 17.09
CA ALA A 75 49.33 -28.32 15.83
C ALA A 75 48.15 -27.36 16.02
N LEU A 76 47.32 -27.55 17.06
CA LEU A 76 46.21 -26.64 17.37
C LEU A 76 46.71 -25.25 17.80
N ILE A 77 47.78 -25.18 18.59
CA ILE A 77 48.41 -23.93 19.01
C ILE A 77 48.97 -23.18 17.79
N GLU A 78 49.69 -23.87 16.90
CA GLU A 78 50.24 -23.30 15.65
C GLU A 78 49.14 -22.83 14.68
N LEU A 79 47.95 -23.41 14.76
CA LEU A 79 46.80 -22.89 14.03
C LEU A 79 46.29 -21.55 14.56
N GLY A 80 46.60 -21.20 15.81
CA GLY A 80 46.15 -19.99 16.49
C GLY A 80 45.02 -20.24 17.50
N ILE A 81 44.89 -21.48 18.00
CA ILE A 81 43.89 -21.83 19.00
C ILE A 81 44.49 -21.66 20.39
N THR A 82 43.97 -20.68 21.12
CA THR A 82 44.38 -20.34 22.48
C THR A 82 43.60 -21.16 23.50
N GLY A 83 44.19 -21.52 24.65
CA GLY A 83 43.48 -22.21 25.72
C GLY A 83 43.49 -23.74 25.63
N ILE A 84 44.23 -24.31 24.68
CA ILE A 84 44.40 -25.78 24.50
C ILE A 84 45.11 -26.41 25.69
N GLU A 85 45.96 -25.67 26.38
CA GLU A 85 46.61 -26.07 27.63
C GLU A 85 45.63 -26.45 28.75
N ASN A 86 44.40 -25.93 28.71
CA ASN A 86 43.35 -26.22 29.68
C ASN A 86 42.52 -27.47 29.33
N VAL A 87 42.72 -28.04 28.13
CA VAL A 87 42.05 -29.28 27.69
C VAL A 87 42.81 -30.48 28.24
N LYS A 88 42.06 -31.41 28.86
CA LYS A 88 42.67 -32.62 29.45
C LYS A 88 43.36 -33.48 28.39
N ASP A 89 44.46 -34.12 28.79
CA ASP A 89 45.30 -34.92 27.92
C ASP A 89 44.56 -36.07 27.22
N GLU A 90 43.55 -36.66 27.87
CA GLU A 90 42.81 -37.80 27.35
C GLU A 90 42.02 -37.48 26.08
N VAL A 91 41.63 -36.21 25.87
CA VAL A 91 41.01 -35.76 24.62
C VAL A 91 41.94 -36.00 23.44
N PHE A 92 43.25 -35.81 23.65
CA PHE A 92 44.27 -35.97 22.62
C PHE A 92 44.74 -37.42 22.45
N ASP A 93 44.12 -38.40 23.12
CA ASP A 93 44.34 -39.82 22.83
C ASP A 93 43.48 -40.31 21.65
N ASN A 94 42.36 -39.64 21.38
CA ASN A 94 41.46 -40.03 20.29
C ASN A 94 42.00 -39.55 18.94
N ASP A 95 42.05 -40.47 17.97
CA ASP A 95 42.56 -40.26 16.62
C ASP A 95 41.71 -39.35 15.73
N ASP A 96 40.43 -39.15 16.08
CA ASP A 96 39.55 -38.23 15.36
C ASP A 96 39.98 -36.76 15.51
N ILE A 97 40.91 -36.46 16.44
CA ILE A 97 41.45 -35.10 16.63
C ILE A 97 42.28 -34.64 15.44
N GLU A 98 42.91 -35.56 14.69
CA GLU A 98 43.58 -35.24 13.43
C GLU A 98 42.59 -34.64 12.41
N ASP A 99 41.37 -35.18 12.34
CA ASP A 99 40.33 -34.64 11.47
C ASP A 99 39.90 -33.24 11.92
N THR A 100 39.80 -33.01 13.24
CA THR A 100 39.54 -31.67 13.80
C THR A 100 40.61 -30.68 13.30
N ILE A 101 41.89 -31.04 13.42
CA ILE A 101 43.03 -30.22 12.98
C ILE A 101 42.95 -29.92 11.47
N GLN A 102 42.65 -30.93 10.65
CA GLN A 102 42.52 -30.76 9.19
C GLN A 102 41.35 -29.86 8.80
N ILE A 103 40.19 -29.98 9.47
CA ILE A 103 39.04 -29.12 9.20
C ILE A 103 39.38 -27.68 9.58
N LEU A 104 39.99 -27.46 10.75
CA LEU A 104 40.40 -26.14 11.22
C LEU A 104 41.43 -25.48 10.30
N GLN A 105 42.37 -26.25 9.74
CA GLN A 105 43.30 -25.78 8.71
C GLN A 105 42.57 -25.20 7.50
N LYS A 106 41.50 -25.86 7.03
CA LYS A 106 40.68 -25.36 5.91
C LYS A 106 39.88 -24.12 6.29
N LEU A 107 39.28 -24.10 7.48
CA LEU A 107 38.52 -22.95 7.99
C LEU A 107 39.38 -21.71 8.19
N LYS A 108 40.68 -21.87 8.47
CA LYS A 108 41.65 -20.77 8.58
C LYS A 108 41.73 -19.90 7.32
N SER A 109 41.33 -20.41 6.16
CA SER A 109 41.24 -19.62 4.92
C SER A 109 40.23 -18.47 4.98
N TYR A 110 39.26 -18.52 5.91
CA TYR A 110 38.36 -17.41 6.19
C TYR A 110 38.69 -16.80 7.56
N GLU A 111 39.56 -15.79 7.54
CA GLU A 111 40.18 -15.21 8.73
C GLU A 111 39.16 -14.73 9.78
N ARG A 112 38.10 -14.03 9.37
CA ARG A 112 37.06 -13.52 10.28
C ARG A 112 36.33 -14.64 11.01
N LEU A 113 35.90 -15.67 10.26
CA LEU A 113 35.29 -16.87 10.83
C LEU A 113 36.24 -17.54 11.82
N PHE A 114 37.49 -17.73 11.42
CA PHE A 114 38.48 -18.40 12.24
C PHE A 114 38.75 -17.64 13.54
N LYS A 115 38.82 -16.30 13.50
CA LYS A 115 38.99 -15.45 14.69
C LYS A 115 37.84 -15.57 15.70
N ILE A 116 36.62 -15.81 15.21
CA ILE A 116 35.43 -16.00 16.06
C ILE A 116 35.34 -17.43 16.60
N LEU A 117 35.76 -18.41 15.79
CA LEU A 117 35.67 -19.83 16.11
C LEU A 117 36.82 -20.30 17.02
N SER A 118 38.06 -19.85 16.79
CA SER A 118 39.25 -20.36 17.48
C SER A 118 39.18 -20.30 19.01
N PRO A 119 38.64 -19.24 19.65
CA PRO A 119 38.55 -19.19 21.11
C PRO A 119 37.51 -20.17 21.69
N LYS A 120 36.58 -20.67 20.87
CA LYS A 120 35.53 -21.62 21.29
C LYS A 120 35.97 -23.07 21.19
N ILE A 121 37.03 -23.38 20.42
CA ILE A 121 37.48 -24.77 20.20
C ILE A 121 37.82 -25.50 21.51
N PRO A 122 38.61 -24.94 22.46
CA PRO A 122 38.91 -25.65 23.70
C PRO A 122 37.65 -26.01 24.50
N SER A 123 36.68 -25.10 24.61
CA SER A 123 35.43 -25.39 25.31
C SER A 123 34.61 -26.47 24.60
N LEU A 124 34.57 -26.45 23.25
CA LEU A 124 33.88 -27.48 22.48
C LEU A 124 34.49 -28.87 22.70
N LEU A 125 35.83 -28.96 22.72
CA LEU A 125 36.57 -30.20 23.00
C LEU A 125 36.38 -30.72 24.43
N ILE A 126 36.14 -29.82 25.39
CA ILE A 126 35.86 -30.20 26.79
C ILE A 126 34.41 -30.67 26.95
N GLN A 127 33.47 -30.04 26.26
CA GLN A 127 32.03 -30.25 26.47
C GLN A 127 31.43 -31.35 25.59
N ASN A 128 32.07 -31.72 24.49
CA ASN A 128 31.51 -32.62 23.48
C ASN A 128 32.46 -33.76 23.14
N SER A 129 31.92 -34.85 22.55
CA SER A 129 32.76 -35.85 21.89
C SER A 129 33.46 -35.26 20.67
N ILE A 130 34.65 -35.76 20.33
CA ILE A 130 35.40 -35.30 19.15
C ILE A 130 34.62 -35.53 17.86
N SER A 131 33.88 -36.64 17.77
CA SER A 131 32.98 -36.91 16.65
C SER A 131 31.93 -35.81 16.47
N ASN A 132 31.36 -35.28 17.56
CA ASN A 132 30.39 -34.19 17.50
C ASN A 132 31.06 -32.87 17.10
N VAL A 133 32.24 -32.57 17.66
CA VAL A 133 33.04 -31.39 17.28
C VAL A 133 33.38 -31.44 15.78
N ASN A 134 33.83 -32.58 15.28
CA ASN A 134 34.13 -32.76 13.86
C ASN A 134 32.90 -32.55 12.99
N SER A 135 31.75 -33.11 13.36
CA SER A 135 30.49 -32.90 12.64
C SER A 135 30.10 -31.42 12.57
N GLN A 136 30.20 -30.68 13.68
CA GLN A 136 29.90 -29.25 13.72
C GLN A 136 30.88 -28.43 12.85
N LEU A 137 32.18 -28.69 12.97
CA LEU A 137 33.19 -28.00 12.17
C LEU A 137 33.06 -28.32 10.68
N GLU A 138 32.66 -29.54 10.35
CA GLU A 138 32.41 -30.00 8.99
C GLU A 138 31.20 -29.30 8.37
N ASP A 139 30.13 -29.09 9.14
CA ASP A 139 28.98 -28.28 8.69
C ASP A 139 29.39 -26.83 8.41
N ILE A 140 30.21 -26.23 9.28
CA ILE A 140 30.78 -24.90 9.04
C ILE A 140 31.64 -24.89 7.76
N ARG A 141 32.46 -25.93 7.56
CA ARG A 141 33.31 -26.08 6.39
C ARG A 141 32.49 -26.15 5.11
N ASN A 142 31.41 -26.91 5.11
CA ASN A 142 30.53 -27.07 3.96
C ASN A 142 29.84 -25.76 3.57
N ASN A 143 29.64 -24.85 4.52
CA ASN A 143 28.99 -23.56 4.30
C ASN A 143 29.97 -22.37 4.13
N ILE A 144 31.29 -22.61 4.14
CA ILE A 144 32.31 -21.54 4.19
C ILE A 144 32.20 -20.54 3.02
N GLU A 145 31.97 -21.03 1.80
CA GLU A 145 31.88 -20.17 0.61
C GLU A 145 30.61 -19.32 0.62
N SER A 146 29.50 -19.84 1.16
CA SER A 146 28.29 -19.06 1.36
C SER A 146 28.49 -18.00 2.44
N LEU A 147 29.16 -18.34 3.55
CA LEU A 147 29.48 -17.38 4.61
C LEU A 147 30.42 -16.27 4.15
N LYS A 148 31.37 -16.53 3.23
CA LYS A 148 32.25 -15.49 2.67
C LYS A 148 31.46 -14.40 1.94
N LYS A 149 30.29 -14.71 1.40
CA LYS A 149 29.44 -13.73 0.71
C LYS A 149 28.95 -12.61 1.63
N ILE A 150 29.00 -12.77 2.96
CA ILE A 150 28.63 -11.67 3.87
C ILE A 150 29.62 -10.51 3.81
N GLU A 151 30.82 -10.71 3.26
CA GLU A 151 31.82 -9.64 3.12
C GLU A 151 31.37 -8.52 2.17
N ASP A 152 30.33 -8.75 1.35
CA ASP A 152 29.68 -7.72 0.54
C ASP A 152 28.94 -6.64 1.37
N ILE A 153 28.65 -6.92 2.65
CA ILE A 153 28.03 -5.99 3.59
C ILE A 153 29.05 -4.91 3.99
N ARG A 154 28.67 -3.63 4.11
CA ARG A 154 29.60 -2.58 4.56
C ARG A 154 29.79 -2.57 6.07
N SER A 155 28.79 -3.02 6.81
CA SER A 155 28.77 -3.00 8.28
C SER A 155 29.51 -4.18 8.89
N GLU A 156 30.69 -3.89 9.44
CA GLU A 156 31.55 -4.86 10.14
C GLU A 156 30.83 -5.56 11.31
N SER A 157 30.05 -4.81 12.09
CA SER A 157 29.28 -5.34 13.21
C SER A 157 28.25 -6.40 12.79
N VAL A 158 27.64 -6.23 11.62
CA VAL A 158 26.66 -7.18 11.08
C VAL A 158 27.34 -8.45 10.60
N LYS A 159 28.50 -8.33 9.92
CA LYS A 159 29.30 -9.50 9.52
C LYS A 159 29.66 -10.38 10.71
N ASP A 160 30.16 -9.75 11.78
CA ASP A 160 30.54 -10.44 13.01
C ASP A 160 29.33 -11.02 13.74
N TYR A 161 28.17 -10.37 13.68
CA TYR A 161 26.91 -10.91 14.20
C TYR A 161 26.50 -12.18 13.43
N CYS A 162 26.47 -12.15 12.09
CA CYS A 162 26.10 -13.30 11.26
C CYS A 162 26.98 -14.52 11.57
N ILE A 163 28.30 -14.34 11.63
CA ILE A 163 29.23 -15.45 11.92
C ILE A 163 29.05 -15.97 13.33
N ARG A 164 28.95 -15.09 14.33
CA ARG A 164 28.83 -15.52 15.74
C ARG A 164 27.60 -16.41 15.94
N ASN A 165 26.47 -16.00 15.38
CA ASN A 165 25.20 -16.74 15.50
C ASN A 165 25.16 -18.00 14.62
N PHE A 166 25.86 -18.00 13.49
CA PHE A 166 26.06 -19.24 12.72
C PHE A 166 26.83 -20.28 13.53
N VAL A 167 27.96 -19.87 14.12
CA VAL A 167 28.81 -20.75 14.93
C VAL A 167 28.11 -21.23 16.21
N SER A 168 27.19 -20.46 16.79
CA SER A 168 26.37 -20.92 17.92
C SER A 168 25.16 -21.75 17.52
N GLY A 169 24.85 -21.88 16.23
CA GLY A 169 23.66 -22.58 15.73
C GLY A 169 22.35 -21.79 15.89
N GLU A 170 22.43 -20.49 16.20
CA GLU A 170 21.27 -19.59 16.32
C GLU A 170 20.77 -19.11 14.95
N LEU A 171 21.64 -19.07 13.94
CA LEU A 171 21.28 -18.77 12.56
C LEU A 171 21.78 -19.85 11.62
N ASN A 172 20.94 -20.24 10.67
CA ASN A 172 21.36 -21.06 9.53
C ASN A 172 21.78 -20.21 8.33
N ILE A 173 22.34 -20.85 7.31
CA ILE A 173 22.87 -20.14 6.13
C ILE A 173 21.80 -19.39 5.32
N TYR A 174 20.58 -19.94 5.26
CA TYR A 174 19.45 -19.31 4.55
C TYR A 174 18.99 -18.03 5.26
N GLU A 175 18.95 -18.04 6.60
CA GLU A 175 18.63 -16.86 7.39
C GLU A 175 19.69 -15.76 7.23
N ILE A 176 20.96 -16.13 7.16
CA ILE A 176 22.07 -15.21 6.89
C ILE A 176 21.95 -14.60 5.50
N ASP A 177 21.66 -15.40 4.47
CA ASP A 177 21.47 -14.89 3.11
C ASP A 177 20.27 -13.92 3.03
N LYS A 178 19.18 -14.23 3.72
CA LYS A 178 18.01 -13.33 3.82
C LYS A 178 18.38 -12.03 4.54
N LEU A 179 19.10 -12.11 5.66
CA LEU A 179 19.54 -10.93 6.42
C LEU A 179 20.49 -10.07 5.58
N LYS A 180 21.45 -10.68 4.88
CA LYS A 180 22.37 -10.01 3.95
C LYS A 180 21.59 -9.20 2.92
N GLY A 181 20.60 -9.79 2.26
CA GLY A 181 19.79 -9.09 1.25
C GLY A 181 19.09 -7.85 1.80
N LYS A 182 18.52 -7.94 3.01
CA LYS A 182 17.89 -6.80 3.69
C LYS A 182 18.91 -5.72 4.04
N VAL A 183 20.02 -6.10 4.65
CA VAL A 183 21.10 -5.18 5.07
C VAL A 183 21.65 -4.41 3.88
N MET A 184 22.02 -5.10 2.79
CA MET A 184 22.54 -4.45 1.60
C MET A 184 21.52 -3.45 1.00
N THR A 185 20.24 -3.78 1.04
CA THR A 185 19.18 -2.88 0.58
C THR A 185 19.10 -1.62 1.44
N ILE A 186 19.15 -1.77 2.76
CA ILE A 186 19.15 -0.65 3.73
C ILE A 186 20.39 0.21 3.54
N GLU A 187 21.59 -0.38 3.57
CA GLU A 187 22.86 0.34 3.44
C GLU A 187 22.94 1.11 2.12
N LYS A 188 22.43 0.55 1.02
CA LYS A 188 22.41 1.21 -0.28
C LYS A 188 21.37 2.35 -0.34
N THR A 189 20.16 2.10 0.17
CA THR A 189 19.05 3.07 0.08
C THR A 189 19.27 4.27 1.00
N LEU A 190 19.77 4.02 2.21
CA LEU A 190 19.93 5.04 3.25
C LEU A 190 21.38 5.54 3.38
N ASN A 191 22.32 4.91 2.68
CA ASN A 191 23.77 5.20 2.78
C ASN A 191 24.27 5.16 4.23
N LEU A 192 23.87 4.14 4.98
CA LEU A 192 24.19 3.95 6.40
C LEU A 192 25.06 2.72 6.63
N GLN A 193 25.81 2.71 7.74
CA GLN A 193 26.41 1.52 8.33
C GLN A 193 25.67 1.16 9.62
N ILE A 194 25.21 -0.07 9.70
CA ILE A 194 24.39 -0.65 10.76
C ILE A 194 25.29 -1.11 11.91
N LYS A 195 25.03 -0.61 13.11
CA LYS A 195 25.71 -1.04 14.34
C LYS A 195 25.06 -2.30 14.91
N GLN A 196 25.77 -2.98 15.80
CA GLN A 196 25.32 -4.25 16.38
C GLN A 196 24.00 -4.10 17.14
N GLU A 197 23.87 -3.03 17.91
CA GLU A 197 22.68 -2.71 18.71
C GLU A 197 21.43 -2.39 17.87
N GLU A 198 21.60 -2.12 16.57
CA GLU A 198 20.51 -1.75 15.67
C GLU A 198 19.99 -2.92 14.83
N ILE A 199 20.62 -4.09 14.91
CA ILE A 199 20.27 -5.27 14.09
C ILE A 199 18.81 -5.67 14.25
N ALA A 200 18.24 -5.48 15.44
CA ALA A 200 16.83 -5.74 15.72
C ALA A 200 15.85 -4.88 14.88
N LEU A 201 16.31 -3.72 14.36
CA LEU A 201 15.49 -2.80 13.56
C LEU A 201 15.52 -3.09 12.07
N ILE A 202 16.41 -3.98 11.60
CA ILE A 202 16.61 -4.26 10.16
C ILE A 202 15.31 -4.63 9.46
N ASP A 203 14.53 -5.53 10.05
CA ASP A 203 13.31 -6.05 9.44
C ASP A 203 12.24 -4.97 9.28
N GLU A 204 12.10 -4.11 10.29
CA GLU A 204 11.14 -3.01 10.28
C GLU A 204 11.55 -1.94 9.26
N VAL A 205 12.82 -1.52 9.27
CA VAL A 205 13.32 -0.51 8.34
C VAL A 205 13.27 -1.01 6.90
N TYR A 206 13.64 -2.27 6.65
CA TYR A 206 13.53 -2.87 5.32
C TYR A 206 12.07 -2.87 4.82
N THR A 207 11.11 -3.20 5.68
CA THR A 207 9.69 -3.17 5.34
C THR A 207 9.24 -1.74 5.00
N LEU A 208 9.61 -0.75 5.82
CA LEU A 208 9.30 0.66 5.56
C LEU A 208 9.88 1.17 4.24
N ILE A 209 11.10 0.76 3.88
CA ILE A 209 11.70 1.09 2.57
C ILE A 209 10.84 0.53 1.43
N ASN A 210 10.35 -0.71 1.55
CA ASN A 210 9.52 -1.32 0.52
C ASN A 210 8.15 -0.63 0.43
N ASP A 211 7.53 -0.31 1.56
CA ASP A 211 6.26 0.42 1.60
C ASP A 211 6.37 1.79 0.90
N VAL A 212 7.47 2.52 1.14
CA VAL A 212 7.74 3.80 0.45
C VAL A 212 7.94 3.59 -1.05
N LYS A 213 8.60 2.50 -1.47
CA LYS A 213 8.79 2.17 -2.89
C LYS A 213 7.48 1.83 -3.60
N GLU A 214 6.46 1.29 -2.92
CA GLU A 214 5.14 1.05 -3.52
C GLU A 214 4.51 2.35 -4.06
N TYR A 215 4.79 3.48 -3.41
CA TYR A 215 4.35 4.80 -3.87
C TYR A 215 5.19 5.38 -5.02
N GLY A 216 6.21 4.65 -5.49
CA GLY A 216 7.10 5.08 -6.57
C GLY A 216 8.07 6.18 -6.17
N LYS A 217 8.27 6.42 -4.86
CA LYS A 217 9.14 7.48 -4.36
C LYS A 217 10.38 6.95 -3.68
N GLU A 218 11.43 7.76 -3.72
CA GLU A 218 12.70 7.47 -3.06
C GLU A 218 12.82 8.30 -1.79
N PHE A 219 13.25 7.66 -0.71
CA PHE A 219 13.60 8.35 0.51
C PHE A 219 15.03 8.91 0.41
N LYS A 220 15.18 10.24 0.45
CA LYS A 220 16.47 10.93 0.23
C LYS A 220 17.01 11.66 1.46
N LYS A 221 16.43 11.42 2.64
CA LYS A 221 16.89 12.07 3.87
C LYS A 221 18.18 11.41 4.34
N GLN A 222 19.17 12.20 4.72
CA GLN A 222 20.32 11.70 5.46
C GLN A 222 19.88 11.33 6.87
N CYS A 223 20.29 10.15 7.31
CA CYS A 223 20.04 9.61 8.64
C CYS A 223 21.38 9.33 9.29
N GLU A 224 21.48 9.51 10.60
CA GLU A 224 22.72 9.21 11.33
C GLU A 224 22.77 7.74 11.77
N ASN A 225 21.60 7.16 12.02
CA ASN A 225 21.42 5.81 12.55
C ASN A 225 20.10 5.18 12.06
N LEU A 226 19.88 3.89 12.33
CA LEU A 226 18.70 3.14 11.88
C LEU A 226 17.40 3.59 12.58
N SER A 227 17.48 4.07 13.82
CA SER A 227 16.32 4.60 14.55
C SER A 227 15.81 5.89 13.89
N ASP A 228 16.71 6.81 13.55
CA ASP A 228 16.38 8.04 12.84
C ASP A 228 15.79 7.73 11.45
N ALA A 229 16.35 6.71 10.78
CA ALA A 229 15.83 6.26 9.49
C ALA A 229 14.43 5.68 9.61
N LYS A 230 14.16 4.86 10.63
CA LYS A 230 12.83 4.33 10.91
C LYS A 230 11.80 5.45 11.09
N GLU A 231 12.09 6.42 11.95
CA GLU A 231 11.18 7.56 12.18
C GLU A 231 10.99 8.42 10.93
N GLY A 232 12.09 8.69 10.22
CA GLY A 232 12.07 9.46 8.97
C GLY A 232 11.24 8.77 7.88
N LEU A 233 11.42 7.46 7.69
CA LEU A 233 10.67 6.66 6.73
C LEU A 233 9.19 6.58 7.10
N LYS A 234 8.87 6.43 8.39
CA LYS A 234 7.47 6.41 8.86
C LYS A 234 6.77 7.73 8.56
N SER A 235 7.37 8.86 8.95
CA SER A 235 6.81 10.18 8.66
C SER A 235 6.68 10.44 7.15
N PHE A 236 7.66 9.98 6.35
CA PHE A 236 7.59 10.11 4.90
C PHE A 236 6.48 9.25 4.29
N LYS A 237 6.33 8.01 4.75
CA LYS A 237 5.24 7.12 4.36
C LYS A 237 3.88 7.74 4.66
N ASP A 238 3.68 8.29 5.85
CA ASP A 238 2.41 8.92 6.24
C ASP A 238 2.05 10.07 5.29
N LYS A 239 3.03 10.92 4.94
CA LYS A 239 2.85 12.00 3.94
C LYS A 239 2.51 11.46 2.54
N LEU A 240 3.12 10.36 2.13
CA LEU A 240 2.83 9.72 0.84
C LEU A 240 1.42 9.12 0.83
N GLU A 241 0.99 8.52 1.94
CA GLU A 241 -0.35 7.96 2.09
C GLU A 241 -1.43 9.05 2.05
N GLU A 242 -1.22 10.18 2.75
CA GLU A 242 -2.10 11.35 2.66
C GLU A 242 -2.19 11.88 1.23
N LYS A 243 -1.04 12.04 0.55
CA LYS A 243 -1.00 12.47 -0.84
C LYS A 243 -1.71 11.50 -1.77
N TYR A 244 -1.52 10.19 -1.57
CA TYR A 244 -2.23 9.15 -2.33
C TYR A 244 -3.74 9.25 -2.13
N LYS A 245 -4.22 9.40 -0.89
CA LYS A 245 -5.65 9.57 -0.58
C LYS A 245 -6.23 10.81 -1.27
N GLN A 246 -5.52 11.93 -1.26
CA GLN A 246 -5.94 13.16 -1.96
C GLN A 246 -6.05 12.94 -3.47
N ILE A 247 -5.02 12.37 -4.11
CA ILE A 247 -5.04 12.08 -5.55
C ILE A 247 -6.17 11.11 -5.90
N LYS A 248 -6.40 10.10 -5.04
CA LYS A 248 -7.44 9.11 -5.26
C LYS A 248 -8.85 9.72 -5.15
N LYS A 249 -9.10 10.55 -4.14
CA LYS A 249 -10.37 11.32 -4.03
C LYS A 249 -10.61 12.15 -5.29
N GLU A 250 -9.58 12.84 -5.78
CA GLU A 250 -9.69 13.65 -6.99
C GLU A 250 -9.97 12.79 -8.24
N LEU A 251 -9.23 11.69 -8.41
CA LEU A 251 -9.45 10.75 -9.51
C LEU A 251 -10.88 10.22 -9.51
N ASP A 252 -11.41 9.86 -8.36
CA ASP A 252 -12.76 9.30 -8.24
C ASP A 252 -13.82 10.36 -8.61
N PHE A 253 -13.65 11.62 -8.18
CA PHE A 253 -14.51 12.73 -8.60
C PHE A 253 -14.55 12.87 -10.13
N TRP A 254 -13.39 12.96 -10.79
CA TRP A 254 -13.35 13.11 -12.25
C TRP A 254 -13.79 11.85 -12.99
N HIS A 255 -13.61 10.67 -12.40
CA HIS A 255 -14.00 9.40 -13.01
C HIS A 255 -15.53 9.22 -13.04
N ILE A 256 -16.28 9.76 -12.06
CA ILE A 256 -17.75 9.80 -12.11
C ILE A 256 -18.24 10.53 -13.38
N LEU A 257 -17.54 11.59 -13.78
CA LEU A 257 -17.86 12.39 -14.96
C LEU A 257 -17.43 11.70 -16.28
N CYS A 258 -16.30 10.97 -16.25
CA CYS A 258 -15.77 10.21 -17.39
C CYS A 258 -15.49 8.73 -17.02
N PRO A 259 -16.53 7.91 -16.82
CA PRO A 259 -16.37 6.51 -16.39
C PRO A 259 -15.77 5.60 -17.46
N GLU A 260 -15.78 6.03 -18.72
CA GLU A 260 -15.10 5.36 -19.83
C GLU A 260 -13.57 5.26 -19.65
N GLU A 261 -12.99 6.08 -18.77
CA GLU A 261 -11.56 6.10 -18.52
C GLU A 261 -11.12 5.11 -17.43
N TYR A 262 -10.20 4.21 -17.78
CA TYR A 262 -9.59 3.32 -16.80
C TYR A 262 -8.73 4.07 -15.78
N VAL A 263 -8.99 3.84 -14.49
CA VAL A 263 -8.16 4.29 -13.37
C VAL A 263 -7.42 3.08 -12.77
N PRO A 264 -6.07 3.08 -12.77
CA PRO A 264 -5.32 1.92 -12.29
C PRO A 264 -5.38 1.78 -10.77
N GLU A 265 -5.46 0.54 -10.29
CA GLU A 265 -5.39 0.17 -8.86
C GLU A 265 -3.94 0.01 -8.39
N ILE A 266 -3.16 1.10 -8.49
CA ILE A 266 -1.76 1.13 -8.07
C ILE A 266 -1.52 2.28 -7.10
N LYS A 267 -0.50 2.16 -6.24
CA LYS A 267 -0.12 3.23 -5.29
C LYS A 267 0.88 4.25 -5.85
N ASN A 268 1.47 3.98 -7.01
CA ASN A 268 2.52 4.84 -7.56
C ASN A 268 1.97 6.25 -7.82
N ILE A 269 2.47 7.23 -7.06
CA ILE A 269 1.97 8.60 -7.06
C ILE A 269 2.17 9.28 -8.42
N ASP A 270 3.29 9.04 -9.10
CA ASP A 270 3.57 9.69 -10.39
C ASP A 270 2.67 9.15 -11.48
N THR A 271 2.43 7.85 -11.52
CA THR A 271 1.49 7.25 -12.46
C THR A 271 0.07 7.76 -12.22
N LEU A 272 -0.36 7.87 -10.96
CA LEU A 272 -1.68 8.41 -10.62
C LEU A 272 -1.82 9.89 -10.97
N MET A 273 -0.80 10.73 -10.72
CA MET A 273 -0.83 12.14 -11.13
C MET A 273 -0.90 12.30 -12.65
N ASN A 274 -0.16 11.48 -13.41
CA ASN A 274 -0.26 11.48 -14.87
C ASN A 274 -1.67 11.10 -15.33
N LYS A 275 -2.26 10.05 -14.73
CA LYS A 275 -3.64 9.62 -15.04
C LYS A 275 -4.66 10.71 -14.69
N LEU A 276 -4.48 11.39 -13.56
CA LEU A 276 -5.33 12.52 -13.16
C LEU A 276 -5.27 13.64 -14.20
N GLY A 277 -4.07 13.98 -14.69
CA GLY A 277 -3.90 14.95 -15.77
C GLY A 277 -4.62 14.55 -17.07
N GLU A 278 -4.51 13.28 -17.48
CA GLU A 278 -5.25 12.75 -18.63
C GLU A 278 -6.77 12.86 -18.45
N LEU A 279 -7.25 12.46 -17.28
CA LEU A 279 -8.68 12.43 -16.95
C LEU A 279 -9.26 13.85 -16.93
N LYS A 280 -8.56 14.81 -16.31
CA LYS A 280 -8.91 16.23 -16.35
C LYS A 280 -8.97 16.77 -17.78
N ARG A 281 -7.98 16.43 -18.63
CA ARG A 281 -7.98 16.85 -20.03
C ARG A 281 -9.22 16.34 -20.78
N LYS A 282 -9.58 15.08 -20.59
CA LYS A 282 -10.78 14.50 -21.21
C LYS A 282 -12.06 15.12 -20.68
N CYS A 283 -12.16 15.37 -19.38
CA CYS A 283 -13.27 16.11 -18.79
C CYS A 283 -13.38 17.52 -19.41
N LYS A 284 -12.25 18.20 -19.63
CA LYS A 284 -12.21 19.53 -20.26
C LYS A 284 -12.63 19.52 -21.73
N GLU A 285 -12.32 18.45 -22.46
CA GLU A 285 -12.79 18.25 -23.85
C GLU A 285 -14.30 17.96 -23.92
N LYS A 286 -14.85 17.30 -22.89
CA LYS A 286 -16.25 16.87 -22.82
C LYS A 286 -17.19 17.94 -22.26
N TYR A 287 -16.77 18.66 -21.22
CA TYR A 287 -17.59 19.61 -20.47
C TYR A 287 -17.08 21.04 -20.64
N LYS A 288 -17.90 21.93 -21.23
CA LYS A 288 -17.63 23.37 -21.24
C LYS A 288 -17.61 23.96 -19.83
N SER A 289 -18.31 23.30 -18.90
CA SER A 289 -18.38 23.60 -17.47
C SER A 289 -17.20 23.16 -16.64
N PHE A 290 -16.13 22.66 -17.25
CA PHE A 290 -14.96 22.14 -16.54
C PHE A 290 -14.42 23.10 -15.47
N SER A 291 -14.33 24.41 -15.74
CA SER A 291 -13.84 25.40 -14.78
C SER A 291 -14.73 25.49 -13.53
N VAL A 292 -16.05 25.37 -13.69
CA VAL A 292 -17.02 25.39 -12.60
C VAL A 292 -16.99 24.08 -11.82
N LEU A 293 -16.89 22.94 -12.51
CA LEU A 293 -16.72 21.63 -11.88
C LEU A 293 -15.42 21.56 -11.05
N GLU A 294 -14.33 22.17 -11.54
CA GLU A 294 -13.07 22.27 -10.80
C GLU A 294 -13.20 23.17 -9.55
N GLN A 295 -13.98 24.26 -9.62
CA GLN A 295 -14.28 25.07 -8.44
C GLN A 295 -15.05 24.29 -7.38
N ILE A 296 -16.05 23.49 -7.79
CA ILE A 296 -16.86 22.66 -6.89
C ILE A 296 -15.97 21.68 -6.13
N TYR A 297 -15.10 20.96 -6.85
CA TYR A 297 -14.14 20.04 -6.24
C TYR A 297 -13.18 20.76 -5.28
N ASN A 298 -12.54 21.85 -5.72
CA ASN A 298 -11.55 22.58 -4.91
C ASN A 298 -12.14 23.20 -3.64
N ARG A 299 -13.45 23.47 -3.62
CA ARG A 299 -14.18 23.99 -2.46
C ARG A 299 -14.79 22.89 -1.59
N ASN A 300 -14.59 21.61 -1.93
CA ASN A 300 -15.23 20.44 -1.29
C ASN A 300 -16.76 20.56 -1.26
N LEU A 301 -17.35 21.05 -2.35
CA LEU A 301 -18.81 21.18 -2.52
C LEU A 301 -19.42 19.97 -3.24
N ASP A 302 -18.59 19.05 -3.73
CA ASP A 302 -19.00 17.85 -4.44
C ASP A 302 -19.81 16.87 -3.58
N GLU A 303 -19.51 16.78 -2.27
CA GLU A 303 -20.23 15.92 -1.32
C GLU A 303 -21.69 16.37 -1.10
N GLU A 304 -22.02 17.61 -1.44
CA GLU A 304 -23.38 18.17 -1.35
C GLU A 304 -24.23 17.86 -2.60
N ILE A 305 -23.65 17.19 -3.60
CA ILE A 305 -24.29 16.87 -4.86
C ILE A 305 -24.58 15.36 -4.91
N GLU A 306 -25.86 14.99 -4.76
CA GLU A 306 -26.29 13.58 -4.77
C GLU A 306 -25.98 12.86 -6.11
N ASP A 307 -26.21 13.55 -7.23
CA ASP A 307 -25.92 13.05 -8.58
C ASP A 307 -25.02 14.05 -9.33
N LEU A 308 -23.70 13.84 -9.19
CA LEU A 308 -22.69 14.70 -9.80
C LEU A 308 -22.79 14.72 -11.33
N ARG A 309 -23.14 13.59 -11.97
CA ARG A 309 -23.27 13.52 -13.43
C ARG A 309 -24.48 14.30 -13.90
N GLY A 310 -25.66 14.07 -13.30
CA GLY A 310 -26.86 14.83 -13.62
C GLY A 310 -26.71 16.32 -13.32
N PHE A 311 -25.92 16.68 -12.31
CA PHE A 311 -25.57 18.07 -12.03
C PHE A 311 -24.67 18.67 -13.12
N ALA A 312 -23.64 17.95 -13.58
CA ALA A 312 -22.78 18.39 -14.68
C ALA A 312 -23.57 18.62 -15.97
N ASP A 313 -24.55 17.76 -16.29
CA ASP A 313 -25.41 17.93 -17.45
C ASP A 313 -26.28 19.21 -17.36
N LYS A 314 -26.79 19.53 -16.15
CA LYS A 314 -27.48 20.81 -15.90
C LYS A 314 -26.54 22.00 -16.08
N LEU A 315 -25.31 21.90 -15.60
CA LEU A 315 -24.30 22.95 -15.75
C LEU A 315 -23.95 23.22 -17.21
N GLU A 316 -23.81 22.20 -18.05
CA GLU A 316 -23.53 22.38 -19.48
C GLU A 316 -24.59 23.25 -20.16
N LYS A 317 -25.86 23.03 -19.82
CA LYS A 317 -26.95 23.85 -20.33
C LYS A 317 -26.86 25.28 -19.80
N ILE A 318 -26.66 25.45 -18.51
CA ILE A 318 -26.66 26.78 -17.87
C ILE A 318 -25.51 27.64 -18.39
N ILE A 319 -24.32 27.07 -18.59
CA ILE A 319 -23.14 27.83 -19.04
C ILE A 319 -23.31 28.43 -20.43
N TYR A 320 -24.18 27.86 -21.27
CA TYR A 320 -24.56 28.49 -22.53
C TYR A 320 -25.21 29.87 -22.30
N TYR A 321 -26.06 29.98 -21.27
CA TYR A 321 -26.80 31.20 -20.94
C TYR A 321 -26.03 32.13 -19.99
N PHE A 322 -25.22 31.54 -19.10
CA PHE A 322 -24.46 32.23 -18.06
C PHE A 322 -22.99 31.77 -18.10
N PRO A 323 -22.18 32.25 -19.06
CA PRO A 323 -20.81 31.79 -19.25
C PRO A 323 -19.87 32.16 -18.09
N ASP A 324 -20.18 33.26 -17.38
CA ASP A 324 -19.40 33.76 -16.24
C ASP A 324 -19.88 33.19 -14.89
N LEU A 325 -20.50 32.00 -14.91
CA LEU A 325 -20.97 31.31 -13.71
C LEU A 325 -19.81 31.01 -12.74
N GLU A 326 -19.97 31.40 -11.47
CA GLU A 326 -19.06 31.05 -10.39
C GLU A 326 -19.84 30.40 -9.23
N ILE A 327 -19.31 29.31 -8.68
CA ILE A 327 -19.91 28.61 -7.53
C ILE A 327 -19.04 28.86 -6.32
N ARG A 328 -19.57 29.58 -5.34
CA ARG A 328 -18.85 29.99 -4.13
C ARG A 328 -19.28 29.19 -2.91
N ASN A 329 -20.54 28.74 -2.87
CA ASN A 329 -21.12 28.05 -1.72
C ASN A 329 -22.24 27.04 -2.12
N LYS A 330 -22.85 26.42 -1.11
CA LYS A 330 -23.96 25.45 -1.28
C LYS A 330 -25.25 26.07 -1.85
N GLU A 331 -25.55 27.33 -1.55
CA GLU A 331 -26.73 28.02 -2.09
C GLU A 331 -26.62 28.19 -3.60
N ASP A 332 -25.41 28.42 -4.11
CA ASP A 332 -25.14 28.52 -5.54
C ASP A 332 -25.45 27.21 -6.27
N LEU A 333 -25.15 26.05 -5.66
CA LEU A 333 -25.52 24.73 -6.21
C LEU A 333 -27.04 24.59 -6.39
N ASN A 334 -27.82 25.04 -5.41
CA ASN A 334 -29.29 25.01 -5.51
C ASN A 334 -29.79 25.99 -6.58
N THR A 335 -29.12 27.13 -6.72
CA THR A 335 -29.42 28.13 -7.73
C THR A 335 -29.19 27.60 -9.15
N VAL A 336 -28.15 26.77 -9.36
CA VAL A 336 -27.96 26.04 -10.64
C VAL A 336 -29.21 25.21 -10.95
N GLY A 337 -29.72 24.41 -10.00
CA GLY A 337 -30.95 23.63 -10.20
C GLY A 337 -32.16 24.50 -10.59
N LYS A 338 -32.41 25.58 -9.84
CA LYS A 338 -33.52 26.52 -10.11
C LYS A 338 -33.38 27.19 -11.49
N THR A 339 -32.17 27.55 -11.87
CA THR A 339 -31.86 28.17 -13.16
C THR A 339 -32.11 27.21 -14.31
N TYR A 340 -31.65 25.96 -14.18
CA TYR A 340 -31.89 24.90 -15.17
C TYR A 340 -33.39 24.74 -15.45
N PHE A 341 -34.20 24.55 -14.40
CA PHE A 341 -35.65 24.36 -14.56
C PHE A 341 -36.36 25.59 -15.11
N SER A 342 -35.87 26.79 -14.80
CA SER A 342 -36.42 28.03 -15.32
C SER A 342 -36.17 28.18 -16.83
N ILE A 343 -34.95 27.89 -17.28
CA ILE A 343 -34.57 27.88 -18.70
C ILE A 343 -35.35 26.79 -19.44
N GLU A 344 -35.38 25.57 -18.89
CA GLU A 344 -36.10 24.44 -19.49
C GLU A 344 -37.60 24.73 -19.63
N TRP A 345 -38.22 25.39 -18.65
CA TRP A 345 -39.61 25.81 -18.74
C TRP A 345 -39.83 26.85 -19.84
N LEU A 346 -38.97 27.86 -19.93
CA LEU A 346 -39.04 28.89 -20.98
C LEU A 346 -38.89 28.29 -22.39
N GLU A 347 -37.94 27.37 -22.57
CA GLU A 347 -37.77 26.65 -23.83
C GLU A 347 -38.98 25.77 -24.16
N LYS A 348 -39.54 25.09 -23.15
CA LYS A 348 -40.71 24.22 -23.32
C LYS A 348 -41.92 24.99 -23.85
N ILE A 349 -42.16 26.20 -23.36
CA ILE A 349 -43.23 27.08 -23.87
C ILE A 349 -42.81 27.85 -25.13
N LYS A 350 -41.61 27.60 -25.69
CA LYS A 350 -41.02 28.34 -26.81
C LYS A 350 -41.06 29.86 -26.61
N TYR A 351 -40.73 30.32 -25.40
CA TYR A 351 -40.66 31.75 -25.13
C TYR A 351 -39.63 32.41 -26.06
N PRO A 352 -39.94 33.56 -26.69
CA PRO A 352 -39.02 34.21 -27.62
C PRO A 352 -37.69 34.59 -26.96
N ASP A 353 -36.59 34.39 -27.67
CA ASP A 353 -35.25 34.91 -27.35
C ASP A 353 -34.79 34.65 -25.91
N VAL A 354 -35.00 33.42 -25.39
CA VAL A 354 -34.54 33.00 -24.05
C VAL A 354 -33.05 33.32 -23.83
N GLU A 355 -32.23 33.22 -24.88
CA GLU A 355 -30.82 33.58 -24.82
C GLU A 355 -30.61 35.09 -24.57
N GLU A 356 -31.33 35.96 -25.30
CA GLU A 356 -31.24 37.41 -25.12
C GLU A 356 -31.79 37.85 -23.76
N LEU A 357 -32.85 37.19 -23.28
CA LEU A 357 -33.38 37.39 -21.94
C LEU A 357 -32.30 37.11 -20.90
N SER A 358 -31.64 35.95 -20.99
CA SER A 358 -30.63 35.52 -20.03
C SER A 358 -29.36 36.39 -20.06
N LYS A 359 -28.92 36.86 -21.23
CA LYS A 359 -27.74 37.75 -21.38
C LYS A 359 -27.83 39.07 -20.61
N LYS A 360 -29.05 39.49 -20.22
CA LYS A 360 -29.27 40.71 -19.42
C LYS A 360 -28.98 40.48 -17.93
N PHE A 361 -28.72 39.24 -17.54
CA PHE A 361 -28.45 38.84 -16.17
C PHE A 361 -27.10 38.14 -16.08
N THR A 362 -26.55 38.20 -14.89
CA THR A 362 -25.34 37.53 -14.42
C THR A 362 -25.76 36.58 -13.30
N PHE A 363 -24.89 35.65 -12.93
CA PHE A 363 -25.24 34.77 -11.81
C PHE A 363 -25.32 35.52 -10.47
N GLU A 364 -24.62 36.66 -10.32
CA GLU A 364 -24.70 37.50 -9.12
C GLU A 364 -26.07 38.19 -8.94
N ASN A 365 -26.79 38.47 -10.03
CA ASN A 365 -28.14 39.06 -10.00
C ASN A 365 -29.24 38.10 -10.49
N ILE A 366 -28.99 36.79 -10.36
CA ILE A 366 -29.88 35.73 -10.84
C ILE A 366 -31.29 35.76 -10.21
N ASN A 367 -31.44 36.36 -9.03
CA ASN A 367 -32.76 36.56 -8.42
C ASN A 367 -33.67 37.44 -9.30
N SER A 368 -33.12 38.46 -9.97
CA SER A 368 -33.87 39.30 -10.91
C SER A 368 -34.29 38.51 -12.16
N PHE A 369 -33.49 37.53 -12.58
CA PHE A 369 -33.88 36.59 -13.62
C PHE A 369 -35.08 35.73 -13.16
N PHE A 370 -35.03 35.20 -11.93
CA PHE A 370 -36.15 34.42 -11.38
C PHE A 370 -37.44 35.24 -11.25
N GLU A 371 -37.36 36.49 -10.79
CA GLU A 371 -38.52 37.39 -10.76
C GLU A 371 -39.12 37.60 -12.16
N LYS A 372 -38.27 37.78 -13.17
CA LYS A 372 -38.70 37.95 -14.55
C LYS A 372 -39.38 36.69 -15.09
N VAL A 373 -38.83 35.51 -14.80
CA VAL A 373 -39.43 34.21 -15.16
C VAL A 373 -40.79 34.03 -14.47
N SER A 374 -40.91 34.40 -13.20
CA SER A 374 -42.19 34.32 -12.47
C SER A 374 -43.28 35.19 -13.10
N ARG A 375 -42.95 36.43 -13.50
CA ARG A 375 -43.91 37.28 -14.24
C ARG A 375 -44.32 36.68 -15.58
N ILE A 376 -43.40 36.02 -16.28
CA ILE A 376 -43.72 35.33 -17.55
C ILE A 376 -44.63 34.12 -17.28
N LYS A 377 -44.43 33.38 -16.18
CA LYS A 377 -45.31 32.29 -15.75
C LYS A 377 -46.73 32.77 -15.47
N GLU A 378 -46.86 33.89 -14.75
CA GLU A 378 -48.14 34.53 -14.46
C GLU A 378 -48.83 34.98 -15.77
N GLU A 379 -48.13 35.70 -16.64
CA GLU A 379 -48.66 36.11 -17.95
C GLU A 379 -49.12 34.90 -18.77
N TYR A 380 -48.31 33.85 -18.84
CA TYR A 380 -48.66 32.62 -19.57
C TYR A 380 -49.90 31.94 -18.97
N GLY A 381 -50.04 31.93 -17.64
CA GLY A 381 -51.22 31.43 -16.94
C GLY A 381 -52.49 32.21 -17.32
N HIS A 382 -52.43 33.54 -17.30
CA HIS A 382 -53.54 34.40 -17.71
C HIS A 382 -53.92 34.20 -19.18
N LEU A 383 -52.93 34.09 -20.09
CA LEU A 383 -53.21 33.81 -21.50
C LEU A 383 -53.91 32.46 -21.70
N LYS A 384 -53.57 31.43 -20.91
CA LYS A 384 -54.26 30.13 -20.96
C LYS A 384 -55.71 30.22 -20.49
N GLU A 385 -55.97 31.02 -19.47
CA GLU A 385 -57.33 31.28 -18.97
C GLU A 385 -58.16 32.09 -19.96
N ASP A 386 -57.55 33.13 -20.55
CA ASP A 386 -58.16 33.93 -21.63
C ASP A 386 -58.53 33.06 -22.82
N LEU A 387 -57.67 32.11 -23.20
CA LEU A 387 -57.92 31.23 -24.36
C LEU A 387 -59.20 30.44 -24.14
N LYS A 388 -59.33 29.80 -22.97
CA LYS A 388 -60.51 29.02 -22.60
C LYS A 388 -61.77 29.88 -22.55
N ALA A 389 -61.66 31.08 -21.97
CA ALA A 389 -62.79 32.00 -21.86
C ALA A 389 -63.25 32.46 -23.26
N TYR A 390 -62.32 32.86 -24.12
CA TYR A 390 -62.62 33.38 -25.45
C TYR A 390 -63.18 32.29 -26.38
N GLN A 391 -62.59 31.08 -26.38
CA GLN A 391 -63.11 29.95 -27.15
C GLN A 391 -64.54 29.61 -26.73
N ARG A 392 -64.81 29.60 -25.43
CA ARG A 392 -66.16 29.35 -24.91
C ARG A 392 -67.15 30.41 -25.39
N ILE A 393 -66.81 31.71 -25.29
CA ILE A 393 -67.68 32.81 -25.71
C ILE A 393 -67.95 32.78 -27.23
N LEU A 394 -66.93 32.45 -28.03
CA LEU A 394 -67.05 32.35 -29.48
C LEU A 394 -67.70 31.04 -29.95
N GLY A 395 -67.92 30.07 -29.06
CA GLY A 395 -68.47 28.76 -29.41
C GLY A 395 -67.51 27.91 -30.26
N ILE A 396 -66.21 28.10 -30.09
CA ILE A 396 -65.14 27.37 -30.78
C ILE A 396 -64.79 26.12 -29.96
N GLU A 397 -64.48 25.01 -30.64
CA GLU A 397 -63.99 23.79 -29.99
C GLU A 397 -62.70 24.08 -29.18
N GLU A 398 -62.55 23.45 -28.02
CA GLU A 398 -61.42 23.72 -27.13
C GLU A 398 -60.11 23.28 -27.78
N GLU A 399 -59.26 24.26 -28.13
CA GLU A 399 -57.91 24.00 -28.63
C GLU A 399 -56.88 24.21 -27.51
N GLN A 400 -55.94 23.29 -27.37
CA GLN A 400 -54.83 23.43 -26.42
C GLN A 400 -53.59 23.98 -27.13
N ILE A 401 -53.21 25.21 -26.81
CA ILE A 401 -52.02 25.87 -27.37
C ILE A 401 -50.98 26.07 -26.28
N ASP A 402 -49.92 25.27 -26.26
CA ASP A 402 -48.85 25.32 -25.25
C ASP A 402 -47.67 26.24 -25.62
N GLU A 403 -47.57 26.64 -26.88
CA GLU A 403 -46.49 27.50 -27.35
C GLU A 403 -46.85 28.96 -27.12
N TYR A 404 -46.04 29.68 -26.34
CA TYR A 404 -46.29 31.06 -25.93
C TYR A 404 -46.54 32.03 -27.11
N PRO A 405 -45.74 32.03 -28.21
CA PRO A 405 -45.98 32.95 -29.32
C PRO A 405 -47.32 32.70 -30.04
N LEU A 406 -47.66 31.43 -30.26
CA LEU A 406 -48.93 31.05 -30.89
C LEU A 406 -50.11 31.33 -29.98
N LEU A 407 -49.97 31.06 -28.69
CA LEU A 407 -50.98 31.38 -27.69
C LEU A 407 -51.27 32.88 -27.71
N LYS A 408 -50.24 33.71 -27.64
CA LYS A 408 -50.38 35.17 -27.67
C LYS A 408 -51.04 35.67 -28.95
N GLN A 409 -50.62 35.17 -30.11
CA GLN A 409 -51.24 35.50 -31.39
C GLN A 409 -52.73 35.10 -31.41
N LYS A 410 -53.06 33.89 -30.95
CA LYS A 410 -54.44 33.40 -30.95
C LYS A 410 -55.34 34.19 -30.01
N ILE A 411 -54.81 34.57 -28.84
CA ILE A 411 -55.49 35.47 -27.93
C ILE A 411 -55.78 36.82 -28.59
N ASP A 412 -54.80 37.41 -29.28
CA ASP A 412 -55.00 38.68 -29.97
C ASP A 412 -56.01 38.56 -31.14
N GLU A 413 -56.01 37.44 -31.88
CA GLU A 413 -57.01 37.13 -32.90
C GLU A 413 -58.42 37.07 -32.30
N TYR A 414 -58.62 36.25 -31.26
CA TYR A 414 -59.92 36.12 -30.59
C TYR A 414 -60.35 37.41 -29.89
N ARG A 415 -59.42 38.16 -29.32
CA ARG A 415 -59.68 39.48 -28.74
C ARG A 415 -60.24 40.44 -29.80
N ASN A 416 -59.66 40.47 -31.00
CA ASN A 416 -60.14 41.30 -32.11
C ASN A 416 -61.51 40.84 -32.64
N GLU A 417 -61.77 39.54 -32.68
CA GLU A 417 -63.07 38.98 -33.08
C GLU A 417 -64.17 39.29 -32.07
N LEU A 418 -63.89 39.14 -30.77
CA LEU A 418 -64.79 39.51 -29.68
C LEU A 418 -65.04 41.03 -29.67
N ARG A 419 -64.00 41.84 -29.86
CA ARG A 419 -64.14 43.31 -29.99
C ARG A 419 -65.05 43.70 -31.15
N SER A 420 -64.94 43.01 -32.28
CA SER A 420 -65.75 43.28 -33.48
C SER A 420 -67.21 42.81 -33.33
N SER A 421 -67.44 41.71 -32.61
CA SER A 421 -68.77 41.10 -32.44
C SER A 421 -69.55 41.66 -31.25
N ILE A 422 -68.86 41.98 -30.16
CA ILE A 422 -69.46 42.43 -28.90
C ILE A 422 -69.34 43.95 -28.76
N GLY A 423 -68.16 44.52 -29.01
CA GLY A 423 -67.88 45.95 -28.85
C GLY A 423 -66.67 46.22 -27.95
N GLU A 424 -66.19 47.46 -27.93
CA GLU A 424 -64.98 47.89 -27.19
C GLU A 424 -64.98 47.53 -25.69
N GLY A 425 -66.16 47.53 -25.05
CA GLY A 425 -66.29 47.23 -23.62
C GLY A 425 -66.26 45.75 -23.24
N PHE A 426 -66.08 44.83 -24.20
CA PHE A 426 -66.17 43.39 -23.90
C PHE A 426 -65.09 42.90 -22.91
N GLU A 427 -63.91 43.52 -22.88
CA GLU A 427 -62.85 43.13 -21.94
C GLU A 427 -63.29 43.39 -20.49
N SER A 428 -63.95 44.51 -20.22
CA SER A 428 -64.53 44.80 -18.90
C SER A 428 -65.62 43.79 -18.52
N LEU A 429 -66.41 43.32 -19.49
CA LEU A 429 -67.41 42.25 -19.28
C LEU A 429 -66.76 40.93 -18.88
N ILE A 430 -65.67 40.55 -19.54
CA ILE A 430 -64.95 39.32 -19.24
C ILE A 430 -64.27 39.43 -17.87
N LYS A 431 -63.62 40.55 -17.55
CA LYS A 431 -63.00 40.78 -16.24
C LYS A 431 -64.02 40.74 -15.10
N PHE A 432 -65.19 41.33 -15.29
CA PHE A 432 -66.29 41.26 -14.32
C PHE A 432 -66.75 39.81 -14.09
N LEU A 433 -66.90 39.03 -15.16
CA LEU A 433 -67.30 37.61 -15.04
C LEU A 433 -66.23 36.72 -14.41
N LYS A 434 -64.96 37.11 -14.49
CA LYS A 434 -63.85 36.47 -13.79
C LYS A 434 -63.68 36.96 -12.35
N GLU A 435 -64.55 37.85 -11.87
CA GLU A 435 -64.47 38.48 -10.55
C GLU A 435 -63.19 39.31 -10.35
N GLU A 436 -62.54 39.75 -11.43
CA GLU A 436 -61.34 40.60 -11.38
C GLU A 436 -61.68 42.07 -11.07
N ILE A 437 -62.92 42.48 -11.36
CA ILE A 437 -63.46 43.81 -11.08
C ILE A 437 -64.88 43.68 -10.51
N GLU A 438 -65.25 44.54 -9.57
CA GLU A 438 -66.54 44.50 -8.88
C GLU A 438 -67.66 45.23 -9.65
N ASP A 439 -67.30 46.27 -10.41
CA ASP A 439 -68.24 47.11 -11.16
C ASP A 439 -67.88 47.15 -12.64
N ILE A 440 -68.90 47.30 -13.48
CA ILE A 440 -68.73 47.32 -14.92
C ILE A 440 -69.30 48.58 -15.58
N GLU A 441 -68.43 49.31 -16.28
CA GLU A 441 -68.81 50.44 -17.13
C GLU A 441 -68.71 50.02 -18.60
N VAL A 442 -69.85 49.63 -19.19
CA VAL A 442 -69.99 49.32 -20.61
C VAL A 442 -71.24 49.95 -21.19
N ASP A 443 -71.19 50.37 -22.46
CA ASP A 443 -72.34 50.97 -23.13
C ASP A 443 -73.44 49.92 -23.40
N GLU A 444 -74.67 50.40 -23.54
CA GLU A 444 -75.87 49.56 -23.74
C GLU A 444 -75.75 48.66 -24.97
N GLN A 445 -75.06 49.11 -26.03
CA GLN A 445 -74.91 48.35 -27.26
C GLN A 445 -73.93 47.18 -27.08
N THR A 446 -72.82 47.41 -26.40
CA THR A 446 -71.85 46.36 -26.02
C THR A 446 -72.51 45.29 -25.14
N LEU A 447 -73.31 45.69 -24.14
CA LEU A 447 -74.02 44.76 -23.26
C LEU A 447 -75.06 43.92 -24.03
N LYS A 448 -75.83 44.55 -24.92
CA LYS A 448 -76.81 43.84 -25.77
C LYS A 448 -76.16 42.82 -26.70
N ASN A 449 -75.03 43.18 -27.30
CA ASN A 449 -74.28 42.28 -28.18
C ASN A 449 -73.67 41.13 -27.38
N PHE A 450 -73.10 41.39 -26.20
CA PHE A 450 -72.57 40.37 -25.30
C PHE A 450 -73.62 39.32 -24.92
N ILE A 451 -74.80 39.76 -24.49
CA ILE A 451 -75.91 38.85 -24.13
C ILE A 451 -76.31 38.01 -25.35
N LYS A 452 -76.34 38.57 -26.56
CA LYS A 452 -76.64 37.81 -27.78
C LYS A 452 -75.58 36.74 -28.06
N THR A 453 -74.30 37.08 -27.94
CA THR A 453 -73.16 36.17 -28.19
C THR A 453 -73.12 35.02 -27.18
N VAL A 454 -73.41 35.29 -25.90
CA VAL A 454 -73.34 34.29 -24.83
C VAL A 454 -74.66 33.51 -24.64
N LYS A 455 -75.78 33.98 -25.20
CA LYS A 455 -77.10 33.33 -25.11
C LYS A 455 -77.11 31.83 -25.50
N PRO A 456 -76.43 31.37 -26.57
CA PRO A 456 -76.37 29.94 -26.91
C PRO A 456 -75.72 29.12 -25.78
N ILE A 457 -74.67 29.66 -25.16
CA ILE A 457 -73.93 29.02 -24.06
C ILE A 457 -74.79 28.95 -22.79
N LEU A 458 -75.51 30.03 -22.48
CA LEU A 458 -76.42 30.07 -21.32
C LEU A 458 -77.56 29.06 -21.48
N LYS A 459 -78.11 28.91 -22.69
CA LYS A 459 -79.13 27.91 -22.99
C LYS A 459 -78.63 26.49 -22.77
N GLU A 460 -77.43 26.18 -23.25
CA GLU A 460 -76.79 24.87 -23.07
C GLU A 460 -76.49 24.57 -21.59
N ALA A 461 -75.93 25.55 -20.87
CA ALA A 461 -75.61 25.40 -19.44
C ALA A 461 -76.86 25.28 -18.55
N LEU A 462 -77.95 25.97 -18.89
CA LEU A 462 -79.22 25.93 -18.17
C LEU A 462 -80.14 24.78 -18.63
N ARG A 463 -79.75 24.03 -19.68
CA ARG A 463 -80.55 22.98 -20.34
C ARG A 463 -81.93 23.48 -20.82
N ILE A 464 -82.00 24.67 -21.44
CA ILE A 464 -83.24 25.31 -21.94
C ILE A 464 -83.17 25.59 -23.44
#